data_AF-A0A3D4BE68-F1
#
_entry.id   AF-A0A3D4BE68-F1
#
_cell.length_a   1.000
_cell.length_b   1.000
_cell.length_c   1.000
_cell.angle_alpha   90.00
_cell.angle_beta   90.00
_cell.angle_gamma   90.00
#
_symmetry.space_group_name_H-M   'P 1'
#
loop_
_entity.id
_entity.type
_entity.pdbx_description
1 polymer ?
#
loop_
_entity_poly.entity_id
_entity_poly.type
_entity_poly.pdbx_seq_one_letter_code
_entity_poly.pdbx_strand_id
1 'polypeptide(L)'
;MSSAYLEAREKVWQQKLDDAHVRGLELWNGEIYVIERFIQTDESDLVIELSTCEYKDITFTIHHTIQGIVRDYGADHLHPYITINGIPVTEDGRCVFGLRSAHIFASDNMIGLIGGTANKDEMPINALDEVRRFMHMEMQEETRLIYDERDLTLLGLHHYRGKYEFLYTIRLPITADRLSA
;
A
#
# COMPACT_ATOMS: atom_id res chain seq x y z
N MET A 1 -17.47 16.21 0.95
CA MET A 1 -18.00 14.84 0.87
C MET A 1 -19.52 14.85 1.01
N SER A 2 -20.22 13.97 0.28
CA SER A 2 -21.67 13.82 0.39
C SER A 2 -22.07 13.01 1.62
N SER A 3 -23.23 13.30 2.23
CA SER A 3 -23.75 12.54 3.38
C SER A 3 -24.03 11.08 3.01
N ALA A 4 -24.55 10.83 1.81
CA ALA A 4 -24.84 9.49 1.31
C ALA A 4 -23.57 8.62 1.17
N TYR A 5 -22.46 9.21 0.69
CA TYR A 5 -21.17 8.51 0.66
C TYR A 5 -20.71 8.12 2.06
N LEU A 6 -20.75 9.08 3.01
CA LEU A 6 -20.29 8.84 4.38
C LEU A 6 -21.10 7.72 5.05
N GLU A 7 -22.43 7.74 4.93
CA GLU A 7 -23.29 6.69 5.47
C GLU A 7 -22.99 5.31 4.87
N ALA A 8 -22.84 5.22 3.55
CA ALA A 8 -22.52 3.97 2.87
C ALA A 8 -21.14 3.44 3.26
N ARG A 9 -20.15 4.34 3.38
CA ARG A 9 -18.79 4.02 3.82
C ARG A 9 -18.78 3.45 5.24
N GLU A 10 -19.44 4.13 6.19
CA GLU A 10 -19.50 3.64 7.57
C GLU A 10 -20.19 2.27 7.67
N LYS A 11 -21.23 2.04 6.86
CA LYS A 11 -21.91 0.73 6.82
C LYS A 11 -20.97 -0.39 6.39
N VAL A 12 -20.16 -0.19 5.35
CA VAL A 12 -19.17 -1.17 4.90
C VAL A 12 -18.08 -1.36 5.95
N TRP A 13 -17.64 -0.28 6.60
CA TRP A 13 -16.65 -0.37 7.66
C TRP A 13 -17.16 -1.17 8.86
N GLN A 14 -18.39 -0.94 9.31
CA GLN A 14 -18.99 -1.69 10.41
C GLN A 14 -19.08 -3.18 10.08
N GLN A 15 -19.53 -3.53 8.86
CA GLN A 15 -19.56 -4.93 8.42
C GLN A 15 -18.16 -5.58 8.50
N LYS A 16 -17.11 -4.83 8.18
CA LYS A 16 -15.73 -5.31 8.26
C LYS A 16 -15.24 -5.48 9.70
N LEU A 17 -15.62 -4.58 10.60
CA LEU A 17 -15.34 -4.73 12.04
C LEU A 17 -16.02 -5.98 12.60
N ASP A 18 -17.29 -6.22 12.23
CA ASP A 18 -18.05 -7.38 12.66
C ASP A 18 -17.38 -8.69 12.16
N ASP A 19 -16.99 -8.74 10.89
CA ASP A 19 -16.26 -9.87 10.29
C ASP A 19 -14.92 -10.14 10.98
N ALA A 20 -14.18 -9.09 11.33
CA ALA A 20 -12.90 -9.19 12.03
C ALA A 20 -13.08 -9.72 13.45
N HIS A 21 -14.08 -9.21 14.17
CA HIS A 21 -14.40 -9.64 15.53
C HIS A 21 -14.74 -11.14 15.59
N VAL A 22 -15.55 -11.64 14.64
CA VAL A 22 -15.88 -13.08 14.53
C VAL A 22 -14.63 -13.96 14.34
N ARG A 23 -13.58 -13.41 13.72
CA ARG A 23 -12.30 -14.09 13.47
C ARG A 23 -11.26 -13.86 14.56
N GLY A 24 -11.59 -13.11 15.62
CA GLY A 24 -10.64 -12.75 16.67
C GLY A 24 -9.54 -11.80 16.19
N LEU A 25 -9.82 -11.00 15.17
CA LEU A 25 -8.90 -9.99 14.62
C LEU A 25 -9.31 -8.60 15.07
N GLU A 26 -8.33 -7.75 15.32
CA GLU A 26 -8.52 -6.33 15.54
C GLU A 26 -8.21 -5.57 14.26
N LEU A 27 -9.10 -4.67 13.86
CA LEU A 27 -8.90 -3.76 12.75
C LEU A 27 -8.85 -2.33 13.26
N TRP A 28 -7.93 -1.57 12.69
CA TRP A 28 -7.78 -0.16 12.99
C TRP A 28 -8.02 0.69 11.74
N ASN A 29 -8.62 1.86 11.94
CA ASN A 29 -8.91 2.83 10.90
C ASN A 29 -7.90 3.98 10.98
N GLY A 30 -6.67 3.73 10.55
CA GLY A 30 -5.59 4.71 10.55
C GLY A 30 -5.69 5.74 9.42
N GLU A 31 -4.90 6.81 9.52
CA GLU A 31 -4.68 7.78 8.46
C GLU A 31 -3.68 7.27 7.43
N ILE A 32 -4.02 7.38 6.16
CA ILE A 32 -3.21 6.88 5.04
C ILE A 32 -2.93 7.98 4.03
N TYR A 33 -1.76 7.94 3.39
CA TYR A 33 -1.40 8.94 2.39
C TYR A 33 -2.13 8.71 1.06
N VAL A 34 -2.56 9.83 0.47
CA VAL A 34 -3.09 9.91 -0.89
C VAL A 34 -2.35 10.99 -1.67
N ILE A 35 -2.29 10.83 -2.99
CA ILE A 35 -1.70 11.84 -3.88
C ILE A 35 -2.81 12.80 -4.36
N GLU A 36 -2.67 14.08 -4.03
CA GLU A 36 -3.58 15.12 -4.51
C GLU A 36 -3.23 15.55 -5.94
N ARG A 37 -1.96 15.86 -6.19
CA ARG A 37 -1.47 16.28 -7.50
C ARG A 37 0.04 16.16 -7.63
N PHE A 38 0.44 16.17 -8.89
CA PHE A 38 1.84 16.27 -9.32
C PHE A 38 2.10 17.68 -9.84
N ILE A 39 3.17 18.31 -9.38
CA ILE A 39 3.61 19.62 -9.82
C ILE A 39 5.02 19.47 -10.38
N GLN A 40 5.13 19.55 -11.70
CA GLN A 40 6.43 19.64 -12.36
C GLN A 40 6.95 21.08 -12.20
N THR A 41 8.07 21.27 -11.49
CA THR A 41 8.64 22.60 -11.25
C THR A 41 9.65 23.00 -12.32
N ASP A 42 10.38 22.05 -12.89
CA ASP A 42 11.27 22.21 -14.06
C ASP A 42 11.46 20.85 -14.79
N GLU A 43 12.51 20.66 -15.60
CA GLU A 43 12.70 19.39 -16.34
C GLU A 43 13.12 18.19 -15.47
N SER A 44 13.72 18.42 -14.29
CA SER A 44 14.20 17.36 -13.40
C SER A 44 13.37 17.20 -12.13
N ASP A 45 12.63 18.24 -11.74
CA ASP A 45 12.05 18.33 -10.42
C ASP A 45 10.53 18.14 -10.45
N LEU A 46 10.08 17.18 -9.64
CA LEU A 46 8.68 16.82 -9.45
C LEU A 46 8.33 16.93 -7.97
N VAL A 47 7.34 17.76 -7.66
CA VAL A 47 6.72 17.82 -6.34
C VAL A 47 5.44 16.99 -6.35
N ILE A 48 5.32 16.08 -5.38
CA ILE A 48 4.12 15.29 -5.15
C ILE A 48 3.43 15.88 -3.94
N GLU A 49 2.24 16.45 -4.13
CA GLU A 49 1.43 16.93 -3.01
C GLU A 49 0.62 15.78 -2.42
N LEU A 50 0.78 15.60 -1.11
CA LEU A 50 0.13 14.56 -0.34
C LEU A 50 -0.95 15.14 0.56
N SER A 51 -2.02 14.39 0.74
CA SER A 51 -2.98 14.57 1.83
C SER A 51 -3.22 13.23 2.52
N THR A 52 -4.24 13.15 3.38
CA THR A 52 -4.65 11.89 4.00
C THR A 52 -6.14 11.61 3.85
N CYS A 53 -6.47 10.31 3.87
CA CYS A 53 -7.82 9.82 4.12
C CYS A 53 -7.80 8.72 5.19
N GLU A 54 -8.96 8.17 5.52
CA GLU A 54 -9.08 7.09 6.49
C GLU A 54 -8.95 5.73 5.78
N TYR A 55 -8.34 4.71 6.41
CA TYR A 55 -8.21 3.37 5.81
C TYR A 55 -9.56 2.77 5.35
N LYS A 56 -10.65 3.11 6.02
CA LYS A 56 -12.01 2.69 5.59
C LYS A 56 -12.44 3.29 4.24
N ASP A 57 -11.87 4.41 3.79
CA ASP A 57 -12.11 4.95 2.44
C ASP A 57 -11.53 4.01 1.36
N ILE A 58 -10.34 3.45 1.58
CA ILE A 58 -9.78 2.38 0.70
C ILE A 58 -10.70 1.17 0.74
N THR A 59 -11.06 0.71 1.95
CA THR A 59 -11.90 -0.47 2.13
C THR A 59 -13.22 -0.34 1.38
N PHE A 60 -13.83 0.84 1.45
CA PHE A 60 -15.04 1.16 0.71
C PHE A 60 -14.83 1.17 -0.80
N THR A 61 -13.74 1.78 -1.28
CA THR A 61 -13.38 1.81 -2.71
C THR A 61 -13.15 0.40 -3.27
N ILE A 62 -12.49 -0.49 -2.52
CA ILE A 62 -12.29 -1.89 -2.93
C ILE A 62 -13.64 -2.63 -2.98
N HIS A 63 -14.52 -2.42 -2.00
CA HIS A 63 -15.83 -3.06 -1.95
C HIS A 63 -16.77 -2.58 -3.09
N HIS A 64 -16.82 -1.27 -3.33
CA HIS A 64 -17.73 -0.67 -4.32
C HIS A 64 -17.15 -0.57 -5.73
N THR A 65 -15.85 -0.79 -5.89
CA THR A 65 -15.06 -0.53 -7.11
C THR A 65 -15.00 0.96 -7.48
N ILE A 66 -13.94 1.35 -8.17
CA ILE A 66 -13.77 2.74 -8.67
C ILE A 66 -14.95 3.15 -9.56
N GLN A 67 -15.37 2.29 -10.49
CA GLN A 67 -16.48 2.59 -11.39
C GLN A 67 -17.79 2.77 -10.61
N GLY A 68 -18.02 1.99 -9.56
CA GLY A 68 -19.19 2.14 -8.69
C GLY A 68 -19.17 3.47 -7.93
N ILE A 69 -18.04 3.83 -7.33
CA ILE A 69 -17.90 5.11 -6.62
C ILE A 69 -18.16 6.29 -7.54
N VAL A 70 -17.55 6.31 -8.73
CA VAL A 70 -17.73 7.39 -9.70
C VAL A 70 -19.19 7.52 -10.13
N ARG A 71 -19.86 6.39 -10.39
CA ARG A 71 -21.27 6.39 -10.82
C ARG A 71 -22.21 6.89 -9.72
N ASP A 72 -22.01 6.45 -8.49
CA ASP A 72 -23.00 6.63 -7.41
C ASP A 72 -22.74 7.91 -6.58
N TYR A 73 -21.48 8.34 -6.49
CA TYR A 73 -21.07 9.46 -5.62
C TYR A 73 -20.21 10.52 -6.34
N GLY A 74 -19.64 10.21 -7.50
CA GLY A 74 -18.75 11.11 -8.26
C GLY A 74 -17.27 10.90 -7.96
N ALA A 75 -16.41 11.34 -8.88
CA ALA A 75 -14.96 11.10 -8.84
C ALA A 75 -14.23 11.79 -7.67
N ASP A 76 -14.81 12.86 -7.10
CA ASP A 76 -14.26 13.56 -5.94
C ASP A 76 -14.22 12.70 -4.66
N HIS A 77 -14.83 11.51 -4.68
CA HIS A 77 -14.79 10.53 -3.59
C HIS A 77 -13.78 9.41 -3.85
N LEU A 78 -12.94 9.54 -4.89
CA LEU A 78 -11.81 8.64 -5.09
C LEU A 78 -10.58 9.18 -4.34
N HIS A 79 -9.93 8.29 -3.61
CA HIS A 79 -8.76 8.58 -2.82
C HIS A 79 -7.58 7.77 -3.38
N PRO A 80 -6.76 8.34 -4.28
CA PRO A 80 -5.65 7.63 -4.89
C PRO A 80 -4.51 7.44 -3.88
N TYR A 81 -4.68 6.42 -3.05
CA TYR A 81 -3.80 6.07 -1.96
C TYR A 81 -2.46 5.54 -2.44
N ILE A 82 -1.49 5.58 -1.54
CA ILE A 82 -0.12 5.15 -1.81
C ILE A 82 0.12 3.77 -1.22
N THR A 83 0.69 2.89 -2.02
CA THR A 83 1.35 1.66 -1.55
C THR A 83 2.84 1.73 -1.82
N ILE A 84 3.63 1.12 -0.94
CA ILE A 84 5.09 1.07 -1.06
C ILE A 84 5.46 -0.41 -1.04
N ASN A 85 5.97 -0.89 -2.17
CA ASN A 85 6.16 -2.32 -2.41
C ASN A 85 7.53 -2.62 -2.99
N GLY A 86 8.03 -3.82 -2.73
CA GLY A 86 9.35 -4.28 -3.13
C GLY A 86 9.31 -5.62 -3.86
N ILE A 87 10.22 -5.78 -4.83
CA ILE A 87 10.57 -7.06 -5.44
C ILE A 87 12.04 -7.35 -5.14
N PRO A 88 12.35 -8.05 -4.03
CA PRO A 88 13.70 -8.50 -3.76
C PRO A 88 14.15 -9.53 -4.81
N VAL A 89 15.43 -9.48 -5.14
CA VAL A 89 16.07 -10.40 -6.09
C VAL A 89 17.22 -11.08 -5.39
N THR A 90 17.21 -12.40 -5.33
CA THR A 90 18.31 -13.19 -4.75
C THR A 90 19.60 -13.05 -5.57
N GLU A 91 20.72 -13.44 -5.00
CA GLU A 91 22.02 -13.42 -5.67
C GLU A 91 22.01 -14.25 -6.97
N ASP A 92 21.28 -15.36 -6.98
CA ASP A 92 21.05 -16.23 -8.16
C ASP A 92 19.94 -15.72 -9.10
N GLY A 93 19.41 -14.51 -8.88
CA GLY A 93 18.52 -13.81 -9.82
C GLY A 93 17.05 -14.21 -9.73
N ARG A 94 16.61 -14.83 -8.62
CA ARG A 94 15.19 -15.19 -8.40
C ARG A 94 14.47 -14.05 -7.71
N CYS A 95 13.26 -13.73 -8.19
CA CYS A 95 12.39 -12.76 -7.53
C CYS A 95 11.70 -13.38 -6.32
N VAL A 96 11.58 -12.62 -5.25
CA VAL A 96 10.90 -13.01 -4.00
C VAL A 96 9.50 -12.38 -4.00
N PHE A 97 8.50 -13.20 -3.70
CA PHE A 97 7.10 -12.78 -3.57
C PHE A 97 6.51 -13.34 -2.28
N GLY A 98 5.57 -12.59 -1.69
CA GLY A 98 4.80 -13.05 -0.54
C GLY A 98 3.63 -13.94 -0.96
N LEU A 99 3.35 -14.97 -0.18
CA LEU A 99 2.07 -15.69 -0.25
C LEU A 99 1.15 -15.11 0.82
N ARG A 100 0.08 -14.45 0.39
CA ARG A 100 -0.89 -13.88 1.32
C ARG A 100 -1.69 -15.01 1.94
N SER A 101 -1.65 -15.11 3.27
CA SER A 101 -2.57 -15.95 4.01
C SER A 101 -4.00 -15.44 3.84
N ALA A 102 -5.00 -16.30 4.04
CA ALA A 102 -6.41 -15.95 3.97
C ALA A 102 -6.78 -14.85 5.00
N HIS A 103 -6.63 -13.58 4.61
CA HIS A 103 -7.11 -12.43 5.36
C HIS A 103 -8.45 -11.94 4.83
N ILE A 104 -9.12 -11.08 5.58
CA ILE A 104 -10.45 -10.50 5.29
C ILE A 104 -10.55 -9.82 3.91
N PHE A 105 -9.41 -9.49 3.30
CA PHE A 105 -9.29 -8.66 2.10
C PHE A 105 -8.58 -9.33 0.89
N ALA A 106 -8.11 -10.57 1.02
CA ALA A 106 -7.37 -11.26 -0.04
C ALA A 106 -7.84 -12.70 -0.19
N SER A 107 -7.94 -13.18 -1.43
CA SER A 107 -8.11 -14.61 -1.68
C SER A 107 -6.89 -15.38 -1.16
N ASP A 108 -7.14 -16.53 -0.55
CA ASP A 108 -6.09 -17.42 -0.07
C ASP A 108 -5.10 -17.77 -1.19
N ASN A 109 -3.81 -17.85 -0.85
CA ASN A 109 -2.70 -18.15 -1.78
C ASN A 109 -2.51 -17.13 -2.92
N MET A 110 -2.95 -15.89 -2.76
CA MET A 110 -2.63 -14.83 -3.72
C MET A 110 -1.15 -14.43 -3.58
N ILE A 111 -0.46 -14.38 -4.71
CA ILE A 111 0.91 -13.87 -4.80
C ILE A 111 0.87 -12.35 -4.65
N GLY A 112 1.65 -11.82 -3.70
CA GLY A 112 1.79 -10.40 -3.42
C GLY A 112 3.23 -9.94 -3.57
N LEU A 113 3.38 -8.64 -3.82
CA LEU A 113 4.64 -7.95 -3.55
C LEU A 113 4.85 -7.86 -2.04
N ILE A 114 6.09 -7.61 -1.63
CA ILE A 114 6.42 -7.36 -0.23
C ILE A 114 6.16 -5.89 0.07
N GLY A 115 5.33 -5.59 1.06
CA GLY A 115 5.05 -4.23 1.49
C GLY A 115 3.58 -3.91 1.73
N GLY A 116 3.32 -2.61 1.89
CA GLY A 116 2.10 -2.16 2.55
C GLY A 116 1.53 -0.85 2.01
N THR A 117 0.51 -0.38 2.72
CA THR A 117 -0.12 0.92 2.46
C THR A 117 0.64 1.97 3.23
N ALA A 118 0.97 3.11 2.61
CA ALA A 118 1.70 4.18 3.29
C ALA A 118 0.82 4.81 4.38
N ASN A 119 0.97 4.32 5.60
CA ASN A 119 0.21 4.72 6.77
C ASN A 119 0.91 5.89 7.48
N LYS A 120 0.22 7.02 7.58
CA LYS A 120 0.76 8.23 8.22
C LYS A 120 0.94 8.03 9.73
N ASP A 121 0.09 7.22 10.34
CA ASP A 121 0.18 6.96 11.78
C ASP A 121 1.40 6.08 12.12
N GLU A 122 1.91 5.31 11.16
CA GLU A 122 3.14 4.53 11.28
C GLU A 122 4.38 5.38 11.03
N MET A 123 4.41 6.13 9.92
CA MET A 123 5.54 7.00 9.62
C MET A 123 5.15 8.24 8.77
N PRO A 124 5.58 9.45 9.19
CA PRO A 124 5.48 10.64 8.38
C PRO A 124 6.32 10.57 7.09
N ILE A 125 5.78 10.99 5.95
CA ILE A 125 6.48 11.04 4.65
C ILE A 125 6.45 12.48 4.15
N ASN A 126 7.64 13.09 4.01
CA ASN A 126 7.80 14.45 3.48
C ASN A 126 8.80 14.52 2.31
N ALA A 127 9.53 13.44 2.07
CA ALA A 127 10.57 13.29 1.07
C ALA A 127 10.70 11.82 0.63
N LEU A 128 11.40 11.60 -0.49
CA LEU A 128 11.60 10.27 -1.04
C LEU A 128 12.42 9.35 -0.12
N ASP A 129 13.29 9.92 0.71
CA ASP A 129 14.06 9.15 1.69
C ASP A 129 13.16 8.48 2.74
N GLU A 130 12.05 9.11 3.16
CA GLU A 130 11.09 8.44 4.04
C GLU A 130 10.30 7.36 3.30
N VAL A 131 10.02 7.51 2.01
CA VAL A 131 9.41 6.41 1.22
C VAL A 131 10.35 5.20 1.19
N ARG A 132 11.68 5.42 1.03
CA ARG A 132 12.68 4.34 1.09
C ARG A 132 12.73 3.70 2.47
N ARG A 133 12.72 4.51 3.54
CA ARG A 133 12.69 4.00 4.92
C ARG A 133 11.43 3.19 5.21
N PHE A 134 10.28 3.60 4.66
CA PHE A 134 9.02 2.87 4.82
C PHE A 134 9.15 1.49 4.19
N MET A 135 9.66 1.42 2.95
CA MET A 135 9.95 0.16 2.28
C MET A 135 10.93 -0.70 3.10
N HIS A 136 11.92 -0.08 3.74
CA HIS A 136 12.84 -0.81 4.59
C HIS A 136 12.14 -1.49 5.78
N MET A 137 11.28 -0.75 6.49
CA MET A 137 10.48 -1.27 7.61
C MET A 137 9.60 -2.45 7.18
N GLU A 138 8.81 -2.24 6.12
CA GLU A 138 7.92 -3.26 5.55
C GLU A 138 8.67 -4.56 5.19
N MET A 139 9.82 -4.45 4.52
CA MET A 139 10.62 -5.62 4.18
C MET A 139 11.12 -6.35 5.44
N GLN A 140 11.52 -5.62 6.50
CA GLN A 140 11.94 -6.25 7.76
C GLN A 140 10.77 -6.99 8.43
N GLU A 141 9.59 -6.39 8.45
CA GLU A 141 8.39 -6.96 9.07
C GLU A 141 7.93 -8.23 8.35
N GLU A 142 7.86 -8.19 7.02
CA GLU A 142 7.31 -9.30 6.23
C GLU A 142 8.31 -10.43 5.96
N THR A 143 9.61 -10.12 5.90
CA THR A 143 10.61 -11.11 5.44
C THR A 143 11.73 -11.40 6.43
N ARG A 144 11.97 -10.52 7.41
CA ARG A 144 13.13 -10.58 8.33
C ARG A 144 14.50 -10.65 7.64
N LEU A 145 14.57 -10.26 6.36
CA LEU A 145 15.80 -10.25 5.59
C LEU A 145 16.73 -9.14 6.07
N ILE A 146 18.01 -9.44 6.28
CA ILE A 146 19.00 -8.46 6.71
C ILE A 146 19.69 -7.87 5.47
N TYR A 147 19.63 -6.54 5.33
CA TYR A 147 20.26 -5.79 4.24
C TYR A 147 20.42 -4.31 4.64
N ASP A 148 21.17 -3.53 3.84
CA ASP A 148 21.33 -2.09 4.05
C ASP A 148 20.24 -1.30 3.31
N GLU A 149 19.54 -0.40 4.00
CA GLU A 149 18.50 0.47 3.41
C GLU A 149 18.98 1.16 2.12
N ARG A 150 20.27 1.51 2.02
CA ARG A 150 20.86 2.19 0.86
C ARG A 150 20.91 1.34 -0.41
N ASP A 151 20.77 0.03 -0.27
CA ASP A 151 20.74 -0.91 -1.40
C ASP A 151 19.35 -0.99 -2.06
N LEU A 152 18.32 -0.36 -1.44
CA LEU A 152 16.99 -0.23 -2.04
C LEU A 152 17.05 0.74 -3.22
N THR A 153 16.67 0.23 -4.39
CA THR A 153 16.57 0.99 -5.64
C THR A 153 15.10 1.23 -5.96
N LEU A 154 14.71 2.49 -6.13
CA LEU A 154 13.39 2.83 -6.65
C LEU A 154 13.37 2.49 -8.15
N LEU A 155 12.49 1.59 -8.55
CA LEU A 155 12.23 1.28 -9.96
C LEU A 155 11.29 2.28 -10.60
N GLY A 156 10.33 2.81 -9.84
CA GLY A 156 9.43 3.85 -10.32
C GLY A 156 8.20 4.06 -9.45
N LEU A 157 7.39 5.03 -9.88
CA LEU A 157 6.05 5.29 -9.36
C LEU A 157 5.03 4.83 -10.39
N HIS A 158 4.20 3.85 -10.04
CA HIS A 158 3.21 3.25 -10.93
C HIS A 158 1.80 3.66 -10.53
N HIS A 159 0.93 3.90 -11.50
CA HIS A 159 -0.51 4.07 -11.25
C HIS A 159 -1.25 2.81 -11.70
N TYR A 160 -1.92 2.15 -10.77
CA TYR A 160 -2.65 0.91 -11.03
C TYR A 160 -3.92 0.84 -10.20
N ARG A 161 -5.07 0.57 -10.83
CA ARG A 161 -6.38 0.43 -10.15
C ARG A 161 -6.67 1.54 -9.14
N GLY A 162 -6.43 2.80 -9.53
CA GLY A 162 -6.72 3.98 -8.70
C GLY A 162 -5.87 4.11 -7.46
N LYS A 163 -4.72 3.44 -7.39
CA LYS A 163 -3.68 3.67 -6.38
C LYS A 163 -2.34 3.99 -7.05
N TYR A 164 -1.49 4.71 -6.33
CA TYR A 164 -0.09 4.91 -6.69
C TYR A 164 0.81 3.95 -5.94
N GLU A 165 1.80 3.39 -6.61
CA GLU A 165 2.71 2.41 -6.06
C GLU A 165 4.16 2.82 -6.28
N PHE A 166 4.87 3.12 -5.19
CA PHE A 166 6.33 3.19 -5.23
C PHE A 166 6.86 1.76 -5.24
N LEU A 167 7.53 1.40 -6.33
CA LEU A 167 8.08 0.07 -6.51
C LEU A 167 9.59 0.10 -6.31
N TYR A 168 10.08 -0.68 -5.36
CA TYR A 168 11.49 -0.84 -5.05
C TYR A 168 12.00 -2.22 -5.46
N THR A 169 13.32 -2.34 -5.59
CA THR A 169 14.02 -3.62 -5.65
C THR A 169 15.28 -3.56 -4.81
N ILE A 170 15.77 -4.75 -4.45
CA ILE A 170 17.06 -4.92 -3.79
C ILE A 170 17.67 -6.25 -4.23
N ARG A 171 18.99 -6.27 -4.39
CA ARG A 171 19.74 -7.52 -4.56
C ARG A 171 20.13 -8.06 -3.18
N LEU A 172 19.59 -9.22 -2.84
CA LEU A 172 19.86 -9.88 -1.57
C LEU A 172 21.14 -10.72 -1.65
N PRO A 173 21.98 -10.74 -0.59
CA PRO A 173 23.20 -11.56 -0.53
C PRO A 173 22.89 -13.02 -0.12
N ILE A 174 21.81 -13.58 -0.65
CA ILE A 174 21.37 -14.96 -0.42
C ILE A 174 20.85 -15.57 -1.71
N THR A 175 20.94 -16.88 -1.82
CA THR A 175 20.33 -17.69 -2.88
C THR A 175 18.91 -18.13 -2.48
N ALA A 176 18.06 -18.44 -3.45
CA ALA A 176 16.64 -18.74 -3.21
C ALA A 176 16.37 -20.00 -2.36
N ASP A 177 17.28 -20.97 -2.37
CA ASP A 177 17.22 -22.17 -1.52
C ASP A 177 17.30 -21.84 -0.02
N ARG A 178 17.82 -20.66 0.35
CA ARG A 178 17.89 -20.18 1.74
C ARG A 178 16.61 -19.49 2.24
N LEU A 179 15.65 -19.20 1.35
CA LEU A 179 14.37 -18.59 1.71
C LEU A 179 13.31 -19.61 2.13
N SER A 180 13.53 -20.89 1.82
CA SER A 180 12.55 -21.97 2.03
C SER A 180 12.79 -22.77 3.32
N ALA A 181 13.66 -22.28 4.22
CA ALA A 181 14.14 -23.00 5.40
C ALA A 181 13.54 -22.47 6.71
#